data_AF-A0A7S2B198-F1
#
_entry.id   AF-A0A7S2B198-F1
#
_cell.length_a   1.000
_cell.length_b   1.000
_cell.length_c   1.000
_cell.angle_alpha   90.00
_cell.angle_beta   90.00
_cell.angle_gamma   90.00
#
_symmetry.space_group_name_H-M   'P 1'
#
loop_
_entity.id
_entity.type
_entity.pdbx_description
1 polymer ?
#
loop_
_entity_poly.entity_id
_entity_poly.type
_entity_poly.pdbx_seq_one_letter_code
_entity_poly.pdbx_strand_id
1 'polypeptide(L)'
;LVRLGVMGEGECSITSLVQAVSVIDQSSDGRVSLPALSRAIGVARGLRKQQTQAKQQRHKQRQVFLNTKYSDSVPVDIVKLDKNSKSLYNFERSLEKFRSQQRELLIQHNEVDGGEPELV
;
A
#
# COMPACT_ATOMS: atom_id res chain seq x y z
N LEU A 1 19.15 -8.56 24.18
CA LEU A 1 17.83 -8.39 23.53
C LEU A 1 17.44 -9.73 22.91
N VAL A 2 16.46 -10.43 23.48
CA VAL A 2 15.96 -11.69 22.93
C VAL A 2 15.06 -11.37 21.75
N ARG A 3 15.38 -11.93 20.58
CA ARG A 3 14.62 -11.70 19.34
C ARG A 3 13.54 -12.77 19.25
N LEU A 4 12.32 -12.43 19.69
CA LEU A 4 11.15 -13.30 19.57
C LEU A 4 10.87 -13.57 18.08
N GLY A 5 11.03 -14.84 17.68
CA GLY A 5 10.69 -15.31 16.34
C GLY A 5 9.17 -15.47 16.24
N VAL A 6 8.52 -14.51 15.59
CA VAL A 6 7.08 -14.55 15.29
C VAL A 6 6.90 -15.47 14.08
N MET A 7 6.18 -16.59 14.24
CA MET A 7 5.96 -17.57 13.17
C MET A 7 4.74 -17.23 12.28
N GLY A 8 3.84 -16.37 12.76
CA GLY A 8 2.64 -15.89 12.07
C GLY A 8 2.03 -14.67 12.78
N GLU A 9 0.94 -14.06 12.27
CA GLU A 9 0.27 -12.96 12.97
C GLU A 9 -0.24 -13.41 14.35
N GLY A 10 0.49 -13.05 15.40
CA GLY A 10 0.16 -13.41 16.79
C GLY A 10 0.70 -14.76 17.26
N GLU A 11 1.36 -15.54 16.39
CA GLU A 11 1.90 -16.84 16.75
C GLU A 11 3.37 -16.73 17.18
N CYS A 12 3.66 -17.22 18.38
CA CYS A 12 5.00 -17.22 18.98
C CYS A 12 5.44 -18.66 19.25
N SER A 13 6.65 -19.02 18.83
CA SER A 13 7.19 -20.35 19.12
C SER A 13 7.39 -20.56 20.63
N ILE A 14 7.14 -21.79 21.10
CA ILE A 14 7.29 -22.16 22.53
C ILE A 14 8.72 -21.87 23.01
N THR A 15 9.72 -22.14 22.17
CA THR A 15 11.13 -21.85 22.48
C THR A 15 11.39 -20.35 22.69
N SER A 16 10.75 -19.49 21.90
CA SER A 16 10.85 -18.04 22.04
C SER A 16 10.15 -17.55 23.32
N LEU A 17 9.02 -18.15 23.68
CA LEU A 17 8.33 -17.88 24.94
C LEU A 17 9.19 -18.24 26.15
N VAL A 18 9.80 -19.42 26.16
CA VAL A 18 10.68 -19.87 27.26
C VAL A 18 11.85 -18.91 27.44
N GLN A 19 12.50 -18.48 26.34
CA GLN A 19 13.59 -17.50 26.40
C GLN A 19 13.15 -16.11 26.87
N ALA A 20 11.92 -15.69 26.55
CA ALA A 20 11.39 -14.43 27.04
C ALA A 20 11.05 -14.51 28.53
N VAL A 21 10.43 -15.61 28.97
CA VAL A 21 10.11 -15.86 30.38
C VAL A 21 11.38 -15.89 31.22
N SER A 22 12.46 -16.55 30.78
CA SER A 22 13.73 -16.58 31.52
C SER A 22 14.41 -15.22 31.68
N VAL A 23 14.02 -14.20 30.90
CA VAL A 23 14.52 -12.82 31.03
C VAL A 23 13.60 -11.96 31.89
N ILE A 24 12.31 -12.28 31.92
CA ILE A 24 11.28 -11.54 32.66
C ILE A 24 11.19 -12.03 34.12
N ASP A 25 11.31 -13.34 34.31
CA ASP A 25 11.26 -14.07 35.57
C ASP A 25 12.41 -15.09 35.61
N GLN A 26 13.55 -14.63 36.13
CA GLN A 26 14.78 -15.43 36.22
C GLN A 26 14.68 -16.56 37.24
N SER A 27 13.87 -16.37 38.29
CA SER A 27 13.66 -17.31 39.39
C SER A 27 12.55 -18.31 39.12
N SER A 28 11.71 -18.07 38.11
CA SER A 28 10.48 -18.84 37.86
C SER A 28 9.55 -18.90 39.08
N ASP A 29 9.60 -17.87 39.93
CA ASP A 29 8.79 -17.74 41.16
C ASP A 29 7.51 -16.92 40.93
N GLY A 30 7.26 -16.51 39.68
CA GLY A 30 6.13 -15.68 39.28
C GLY A 30 6.32 -14.20 39.58
N ARG A 31 7.51 -13.78 40.07
CA ARG A 31 7.79 -12.38 40.38
C ARG A 31 8.50 -11.70 39.23
N VAL A 32 7.84 -10.70 38.67
CA VAL A 32 8.35 -9.97 37.52
C VAL A 32 8.89 -8.60 37.94
N SER A 33 10.11 -8.27 37.52
CA SER A 33 10.66 -6.94 37.71
C SER A 33 9.92 -5.90 36.87
N LEU A 34 9.11 -5.05 37.51
CA LEU A 34 8.33 -4.00 36.84
C LEU A 34 9.20 -3.07 35.96
N PRO A 35 10.41 -2.63 36.37
CA PRO A 35 11.29 -1.85 35.49
C PRO A 35 11.72 -2.61 34.23
N ALA A 36 12.02 -3.90 34.35
CA ALA A 36 12.40 -4.73 33.20
C ALA A 36 11.22 -4.91 32.23
N LEU A 37 10.02 -5.15 32.77
CA LEU A 37 8.79 -5.27 31.99
C LEU A 37 8.44 -3.97 31.25
N SER A 38 8.54 -2.82 31.94
CA SER A 38 8.29 -1.50 31.34
C SER A 38 9.23 -1.21 30.17
N ARG A 39 10.53 -1.51 30.31
CA ARG A 39 11.51 -1.39 29.22
C ARG A 39 11.19 -2.32 28.06
N ALA A 40 10.83 -3.57 28.33
CA ALA A 40 10.45 -4.53 27.29
C ALA A 40 9.21 -4.07 26.50
N ILE A 41 8.19 -3.56 27.19
CA ILE A 41 6.98 -2.99 26.57
C ILE A 41 7.34 -1.77 25.71
N GLY A 42 8.20 -0.89 26.21
CA GLY A 42 8.68 0.28 25.46
C GLY A 42 9.36 -0.10 24.15
N VAL A 43 10.27 -1.07 24.19
CA VAL A 43 10.96 -1.58 23.00
C VAL A 43 9.98 -2.24 22.02
N ALA A 44 9.05 -3.06 22.51
CA ALA A 44 8.05 -3.72 21.67
C ALA A 44 7.13 -2.71 20.96
N ARG A 45 6.68 -1.67 21.67
CA ARG A 45 5.91 -0.56 21.07
C ARG A 45 6.71 0.21 20.02
N GLY A 46 7.99 0.46 20.29
CA GLY A 46 8.90 1.10 19.34
C GLY A 46 9.07 0.31 18.04
N LEU A 47 9.32 -1.00 18.15
CA LEU A 47 9.44 -1.90 17.00
C LEU A 47 8.14 -1.98 16.18
N ARG A 48 6.99 -2.06 16.84
CA ARG A 48 5.69 -2.05 16.15
C ARG A 48 5.49 -0.76 15.34
N LYS A 49 5.85 0.39 15.91
CA LYS A 49 5.76 1.69 15.21
C LYS A 49 6.66 1.71 13.97
N GLN A 50 7.89 1.22 14.08
CA GLN A 50 8.82 1.13 12.95
C GLN A 50 8.32 0.19 11.85
N GLN A 51 7.79 -0.98 12.21
CA GLN A 51 7.23 -1.92 11.23
C GLN A 51 6.04 -1.32 10.48
N THR A 52 5.14 -0.62 11.19
CA THR A 52 4.00 0.07 10.56
C THR A 52 4.47 1.16 9.61
N GLN A 53 5.46 1.97 10.00
CA GLN A 53 6.04 3.00 9.13
C GLN A 53 6.70 2.40 7.89
N ALA A 54 7.45 1.30 8.03
CA ALA A 54 8.08 0.60 6.91
C ALA A 54 7.04 0.01 5.94
N LYS A 55 5.95 -0.58 6.47
CA LYS A 55 4.82 -1.05 5.64
C LYS A 55 4.17 0.11 4.86
N GLN A 56 3.93 1.24 5.52
CA GLN A 56 3.35 2.43 4.87
C GLN A 56 4.26 3.00 3.77
N GLN A 57 5.58 3.06 4.00
CA GLN A 57 6.54 3.51 2.99
C GLN A 57 6.58 2.58 1.77
N ARG A 58 6.55 1.25 1.99
CA ARG A 58 6.45 0.27 0.90
C ARG A 58 5.16 0.42 0.10
N HIS A 59 4.02 0.66 0.75
CA HIS A 59 2.76 0.92 0.06
C HIS A 59 2.82 2.19 -0.79
N LYS A 60 3.41 3.28 -0.27
CA LYS A 60 3.62 4.51 -1.04
C LYS A 60 4.53 4.30 -2.25
N GLN A 61 5.67 3.63 -2.07
CA GLN A 61 6.60 3.32 -3.16
C GLN A 61 5.94 2.44 -4.23
N ARG A 62 5.14 1.45 -3.83
CA ARG A 62 4.39 0.61 -4.76
C ARG A 62 3.33 1.40 -5.54
N GLN A 63 2.64 2.34 -4.91
CA GLN A 63 1.69 3.23 -5.61
C GLN A 63 2.40 4.13 -6.62
N VAL A 64 3.55 4.70 -6.27
CA VAL A 64 4.34 5.54 -7.20
C VAL A 64 4.82 4.73 -8.40
N PHE A 65 5.36 3.53 -8.18
CA PHE A 65 5.84 2.65 -9.25
C PHE A 65 4.74 2.19 -10.21
N LEU A 66 3.53 1.91 -9.69
CA LEU A 66 2.39 1.56 -10.53
C LEU A 66 1.92 2.77 -11.37
N ASN A 67 2.03 3.99 -10.85
CA ASN A 67 1.68 5.20 -11.59
C ASN A 67 2.66 5.50 -12.74
N THR A 68 3.96 5.33 -12.53
CA THR A 68 4.97 5.62 -13.58
C THR A 68 5.00 4.55 -14.67
N LYS A 69 4.85 3.26 -14.33
CA LYS A 69 4.94 2.20 -15.35
C LYS A 69 3.81 2.19 -16.39
N TYR A 70 2.62 2.67 -16.04
CA TYR A 70 1.53 2.80 -17.02
C TYR A 70 1.67 4.07 -17.88
N SER A 71 2.27 5.16 -17.36
CA SER A 71 2.51 6.38 -18.17
C SER A 71 3.68 6.25 -19.14
N ASP A 72 4.67 5.40 -18.84
CA ASP A 72 5.88 5.28 -19.65
C ASP A 72 5.68 4.44 -20.92
N SER A 73 4.69 3.54 -20.97
CA SER A 73 4.41 2.71 -22.14
C SER A 73 3.41 3.31 -23.12
N VAL A 74 2.62 4.30 -22.69
CA VAL A 74 1.62 4.97 -23.53
C VAL A 74 1.47 6.42 -23.04
N PRO A 75 1.61 7.44 -23.91
CA PRO A 75 1.51 8.85 -23.51
C PRO A 75 0.05 9.26 -23.30
N VAL A 76 -0.63 8.66 -22.31
CA VAL A 76 -2.03 8.93 -22.02
C VAL A 76 -2.16 9.42 -20.58
N ASP A 77 -2.58 10.67 -20.42
CA ASP A 77 -2.90 11.23 -19.10
C ASP A 77 -4.08 10.46 -18.49
N ILE A 78 -3.99 10.14 -17.19
CA ILE A 78 -5.07 9.48 -16.46
C ILE A 78 -6.28 10.41 -16.35
N VAL A 79 -7.26 10.24 -17.23
CA VAL A 79 -8.55 10.96 -17.16
C VAL A 79 -9.49 10.21 -16.21
N LYS A 80 -9.72 10.79 -15.01
CA LYS A 80 -10.70 10.29 -14.05
C LYS A 80 -12.08 10.86 -14.40
N LEU A 81 -12.97 9.99 -14.88
CA LEU A 81 -14.38 10.31 -15.11
C LEU A 81 -15.19 10.06 -13.83
N ASP A 82 -15.59 11.14 -13.17
CA ASP A 82 -16.49 11.06 -12.01
C ASP A 82 -17.94 10.96 -12.49
N LYS A 83 -18.56 9.78 -12.30
CA LYS A 83 -19.99 9.54 -12.60
C LYS A 83 -20.93 10.49 -11.83
N ASN A 84 -20.50 10.96 -10.66
CA ASN A 84 -21.23 11.89 -9.80
C ASN A 84 -20.57 13.28 -9.77
N SER A 85 -20.13 13.79 -10.92
CA SER A 85 -19.48 15.09 -10.98
C SER A 85 -20.37 16.20 -10.42
N LYS A 86 -19.76 17.17 -9.71
CA LYS A 86 -20.49 18.30 -9.11
C LYS A 86 -20.99 19.33 -10.16
N SER A 87 -20.58 19.20 -11.42
CA SER A 87 -20.91 20.13 -12.51
C SER A 87 -20.87 19.41 -13.85
N LEU A 88 -21.96 19.50 -14.62
CA LEU A 88 -22.09 18.93 -15.97
C LEU A 88 -20.96 19.40 -16.89
N TYR A 89 -20.56 20.66 -16.79
CA TYR A 89 -19.46 21.23 -17.58
C TYR A 89 -18.13 20.50 -17.36
N ASN A 90 -17.82 20.12 -16.11
CA ASN A 90 -16.59 19.39 -15.80
C ASN A 90 -16.66 17.94 -16.28
N PHE A 91 -17.86 17.34 -16.25
CA PHE A 91 -18.09 16.02 -16.81
C PHE A 91 -17.90 16.02 -18.33
N GLU A 92 -18.55 16.94 -19.06
CA GLU A 92 -18.41 17.04 -20.51
C GLU A 92 -16.95 17.27 -20.92
N ARG A 93 -16.26 18.19 -20.25
CA ARG A 93 -14.85 18.47 -20.51
C ARG A 93 -13.92 17.29 -20.24
N SER A 94 -14.19 16.49 -19.21
CA SER A 94 -13.39 15.28 -18.93
C SER A 94 -13.73 14.14 -19.90
N LEU A 95 -15.00 14.03 -20.31
CA LEU A 95 -15.46 13.06 -21.30
C LEU A 95 -14.88 13.32 -22.69
N GLU A 96 -14.81 14.58 -23.10
CA GLU A 96 -14.21 14.99 -24.37
C GLU A 96 -12.71 14.66 -24.42
N LYS A 97 -11.98 14.95 -23.33
CA LYS A 97 -10.56 14.57 -23.18
C LYS A 97 -10.35 13.05 -23.19
N PHE A 98 -11.25 12.29 -22.56
CA PHE A 98 -11.19 10.83 -22.60
C PHE A 98 -11.40 10.30 -24.03
N ARG A 99 -12.39 10.83 -24.76
CA ARG A 99 -12.65 10.44 -26.15
C ARG A 99 -11.48 10.77 -27.08
N SER A 100 -10.85 11.93 -26.92
CA SER A 100 -9.70 12.32 -27.73
C SER A 100 -8.51 11.36 -27.50
N GLN A 101 -8.24 11.01 -26.25
CA GLN A 101 -7.18 10.05 -25.90
C GLN A 101 -7.48 8.63 -26.38
N GLN A 102 -8.73 8.18 -26.26
CA GLN A 102 -9.16 6.87 -26.77
C GLN A 102 -8.96 6.81 -28.28
N ARG A 103 -9.28 7.89 -29.01
CA ARG A 103 -9.05 7.95 -30.46
C ARG A 103 -7.56 7.89 -30.81
N GLU A 104 -6.73 8.65 -30.09
CA GLU A 104 -5.27 8.64 -30.30
C GLU A 104 -4.66 7.26 -30.03
N LEU A 105 -5.11 6.59 -28.97
CA LEU A 105 -4.75 5.21 -28.66
C LEU A 105 -5.12 4.24 -29.78
N LEU A 106 -6.37 4.30 -30.26
CA LEU A 106 -6.83 3.40 -31.32
C LEU A 106 -6.07 3.64 -32.63
N ILE A 107 -5.67 4.88 -32.92
CA ILE A 107 -4.78 5.22 -34.05
C ILE A 107 -3.40 4.61 -33.87
N GLN A 108 -2.79 4.76 -32.67
CA GLN A 108 -1.47 4.19 -32.38
C GLN A 108 -1.43 2.66 -32.46
N HIS A 109 -2.56 2.01 -32.14
CA HIS A 109 -2.71 0.56 -32.22
C HIS A 109 -3.19 0.05 -33.59
N ASN A 110 -3.33 0.91 -34.60
CA ASN A 110 -3.87 0.58 -35.93
C ASN A 110 -5.25 -0.12 -35.89
N GLU A 111 -6.07 0.20 -34.88
CA GLU A 111 -7.42 -0.38 -34.72
C GLU A 111 -8.52 0.48 -35.37
N VAL A 112 -8.18 1.66 -35.89
CA VAL A 112 -9.10 2.52 -36.66
C VAL A 112 -8.69 2.53 -38.13
N ASP A 113 -9.31 1.66 -38.93
CA ASP A 113 -9.43 1.91 -40.37
C ASP A 113 -10.29 3.17 -40.56
N GLY A 114 -9.88 4.06 -41.47
CA GLY A 114 -10.44 5.41 -41.66
C GLY A 114 -11.92 5.46 -42.06
N GLY A 115 -12.82 5.17 -41.13
CA GLY A 115 -14.26 5.37 -41.26
C GLY A 115 -14.67 6.73 -40.69
N GLU A 116 -15.06 7.64 -41.60
CA GLU A 116 -15.75 8.89 -41.25
C GLU A 116 -17.01 8.65 -40.41
N PRO A 117 -17.44 9.64 -39.58
CA PRO A 117 -18.62 9.49 -38.75
C PRO A 117 -19.89 9.56 -39.60
N GLU A 118 -20.63 8.44 -39.70
CA GLU A 118 -22.06 8.52 -40.00
C GLU A 118 -22.77 9.16 -38.80
N LEU A 119 -23.22 10.40 -39.01
CA LEU A 119 -24.20 11.08 -38.17
C LEU A 119 -25.54 10.36 -38.32
N VAL A 120 -26.00 9.70 -37.25
CA VAL A 120 -27.42 9.43 -36.98
C VAL A 120 -27.70 9.70 -35.51
#